data_AF-D1PVR5-F1
#
_entry.id   AF-D1PVR5-F1
#
_cell.length_a   1.000
_cell.length_b   1.000
_cell.length_c   1.000
_cell.angle_alpha   90.00
_cell.angle_beta   90.00
_cell.angle_gamma   90.00
#
_symmetry.space_group_name_H-M   'P 1'
#
loop_
_entity.id
_entity.type
_entity.pdbx_description
1 polymer ?
#
loop_
_entity_poly.entity_id
_entity_poly.type
_entity_poly.pdbx_seq_one_letter_code
_entity_poly.pdbx_strand_id
1 'polypeptide(L)'
;METKEFWDAHTLFKVKLKEGAIDDARRLLYRMTQLYPHIIDNDMSGNRAIIHDALGLDKVIVNFNLAYFVPYAIRLADGAWEGVSHNGRVIPSLGQRITNRLMNGIASRPEEYVRAVMPFFRKALQQNPSNKDNLRHLAQLYIRVRLKSQAIAIYKKLLQRYQDSYLYAELADLTDDTQDRIALLCMAIMKQPKESYNMANRYRLAEMLHLTDPTRAAYEIRKSIAARKKAKQAIPADVDRIARILSDYTPVTDAEQQLFYEKQKLRAKRAIEG
;
A
#
# COMPACT_ATOMS: atom_id res chain seq x y z
N MET A 1 -34.19 5.96 26.28
CA MET A 1 -34.93 5.56 25.06
C MET A 1 -33.97 5.34 23.90
N GLU A 2 -33.09 6.31 23.63
CA GLU A 2 -32.13 6.27 22.50
C GLU A 2 -31.13 5.10 22.55
N THR A 3 -30.67 4.67 23.72
CA THR A 3 -29.82 3.47 23.86
C THR A 3 -30.52 2.21 23.35
N LYS A 4 -31.82 2.06 23.64
CA LYS A 4 -32.60 0.91 23.18
C LYS A 4 -32.75 0.95 21.65
N GLU A 5 -33.13 2.12 21.12
CA GLU A 5 -33.26 2.31 19.67
C GLU A 5 -31.98 2.01 18.90
N PHE A 6 -30.81 2.38 19.46
CA PHE A 6 -29.52 2.10 18.85
C PHE A 6 -29.29 0.59 18.69
N TRP A 7 -29.53 -0.18 19.76
CA TRP A 7 -29.33 -1.63 19.75
C TRP A 7 -30.39 -2.38 18.95
N ASP A 8 -31.63 -1.87 18.92
CA ASP A 8 -32.68 -2.38 18.05
C ASP A 8 -32.29 -2.19 16.57
N ALA A 9 -31.76 -1.01 16.21
CA ALA A 9 -31.25 -0.73 14.87
C ALA A 9 -30.05 -1.64 14.49
N HIS A 10 -29.10 -1.84 15.41
CA HIS A 10 -27.96 -2.76 15.21
C HIS A 10 -28.40 -4.21 14.98
N THR A 11 -29.39 -4.67 15.74
CA THR A 11 -29.91 -6.04 15.62
C THR A 11 -30.62 -6.23 14.28
N LEU A 12 -31.48 -5.27 13.91
CA LEU A 12 -32.18 -5.30 12.63
C LEU A 12 -31.23 -5.16 11.44
N PHE A 13 -30.14 -4.38 11.58
CA PHE A 13 -29.10 -4.25 10.56
C PHE A 13 -28.55 -5.62 10.16
N LYS A 14 -28.20 -6.47 11.14
CA LYS A 14 -27.64 -7.80 10.89
C LYS A 14 -28.61 -8.69 10.12
N VAL A 15 -29.90 -8.61 10.47
CA VAL A 15 -30.97 -9.34 9.77
C VAL A 15 -31.06 -8.88 8.32
N LYS A 16 -31.16 -7.57 8.09
CA LYS A 16 -31.30 -7.00 6.73
C LYS A 16 -30.07 -7.26 5.86
N LEU A 17 -28.87 -7.17 6.43
CA LEU A 17 -27.64 -7.50 5.72
C LEU A 17 -27.61 -8.97 5.28
N LYS A 18 -28.05 -9.89 6.15
CA LYS A 18 -28.13 -11.33 5.86
C LYS A 18 -29.18 -11.66 4.80
N GLU A 19 -30.31 -10.95 4.81
CA GLU A 19 -31.39 -11.07 3.82
C GLU A 19 -31.02 -10.47 2.45
N GLY A 20 -29.88 -9.78 2.34
CA GLY A 20 -29.51 -9.06 1.11
C GLY A 20 -30.28 -7.75 0.90
N ALA A 21 -31.04 -7.28 1.91
CA ALA A 21 -31.73 -6.00 1.90
C ALA A 21 -30.77 -4.84 2.16
N ILE A 22 -29.88 -4.57 1.20
CA ILE A 22 -28.71 -3.69 1.36
C ILE A 22 -29.10 -2.24 1.66
N ASP A 23 -30.14 -1.70 1.02
CA ASP A 23 -30.56 -0.32 1.26
C ASP A 23 -31.17 -0.12 2.66
N ASP A 24 -31.87 -1.13 3.18
CA ASP A 24 -32.40 -1.09 4.54
C ASP A 24 -31.27 -1.21 5.56
N ALA A 25 -30.30 -2.11 5.34
CA ALA A 25 -29.09 -2.19 6.15
C ALA A 25 -28.32 -0.86 6.13
N ARG A 26 -28.20 -0.18 4.97
CA ARG A 26 -27.58 1.15 4.88
C ARG A 26 -28.34 2.20 5.70
N ARG A 27 -29.67 2.24 5.61
CA ARG A 27 -30.51 3.15 6.40
C ARG A 27 -30.38 2.91 7.90
N LEU A 28 -30.27 1.66 8.33
CA LEU A 28 -30.09 1.29 9.73
C LEU A 28 -28.72 1.71 10.25
N LEU A 29 -27.63 1.49 9.50
CA LEU A 29 -26.31 1.98 9.88
C LEU A 29 -26.30 3.52 9.98
N TYR A 30 -26.95 4.22 9.05
CA TYR A 30 -27.09 5.67 9.13
C TYR A 30 -27.88 6.10 10.38
N ARG A 31 -28.98 5.42 10.72
CA ARG A 31 -29.73 5.69 11.96
C ARG A 31 -28.86 5.47 13.20
N MET A 32 -28.03 4.43 13.21
CA MET A 32 -27.08 4.19 14.31
C MET A 32 -26.10 5.36 14.48
N THR A 33 -25.58 5.95 13.39
CA THR A 33 -24.68 7.11 13.51
C THR A 33 -25.38 8.37 14.03
N GLN A 34 -26.69 8.52 13.76
CA GLN A 34 -27.49 9.63 14.32
C GLN A 34 -27.78 9.44 15.81
N LEU A 35 -28.00 8.20 16.26
CA LEU A 35 -28.31 7.90 17.66
C LEU A 35 -27.07 7.91 18.55
N TYR A 36 -25.89 7.57 18.00
CA TYR A 36 -24.66 7.37 18.77
C TYR A 36 -24.24 8.55 19.67
N PRO A 37 -24.36 9.83 19.27
CA PRO A 37 -24.04 10.96 20.14
C PRO A 37 -24.89 11.04 21.42
N HIS A 38 -26.04 10.35 21.47
CA HIS A 38 -27.00 10.42 22.55
C HIS A 38 -26.98 9.18 23.47
N ILE A 39 -26.10 8.21 23.21
CA ILE A 39 -25.95 7.04 24.07
C ILE A 39 -24.71 7.16 24.96
N ILE A 40 -24.77 6.57 26.16
CA ILE A 40 -23.60 6.39 27.02
C ILE A 40 -22.89 5.11 26.59
N ASP A 41 -21.71 5.24 26.02
CA ASP A 41 -20.89 4.13 25.47
C ASP A 41 -19.54 4.03 26.18
N ASN A 42 -19.57 3.70 27.47
CA ASN A 42 -18.37 3.69 28.32
C ASN A 42 -17.33 2.65 27.89
N ASP A 43 -17.75 1.53 27.31
CA ASP A 43 -16.91 0.41 26.91
C ASP A 43 -16.58 0.39 25.40
N MET A 44 -17.00 1.43 24.65
CA MET A 44 -16.88 1.53 23.20
C MET A 44 -17.59 0.40 22.42
N SER A 45 -18.55 -0.31 23.03
CA SER A 45 -19.33 -1.36 22.37
C SER A 45 -20.20 -0.81 21.24
N GLY A 46 -20.83 0.36 21.44
CA GLY A 46 -21.61 1.05 20.42
C GLY A 46 -20.72 1.53 19.26
N ASN A 47 -19.58 2.13 19.56
CA ASN A 47 -18.58 2.51 18.54
C ASN A 47 -18.18 1.31 17.68
N ARG A 48 -17.86 0.20 18.34
CA ARG A 48 -17.42 -1.03 17.70
C ARG A 48 -18.53 -1.64 16.83
N ALA A 49 -19.79 -1.56 17.26
CA ALA A 49 -20.94 -2.03 16.49
C ALA A 49 -21.05 -1.27 15.15
N ILE A 50 -20.97 0.06 15.16
CA ILE A 50 -20.97 0.90 13.94
C ILE A 50 -19.86 0.47 12.97
N ILE A 51 -18.64 0.25 13.49
CA ILE A 51 -17.50 -0.16 12.65
C ILE A 51 -17.71 -1.55 12.04
N HIS A 52 -18.22 -2.52 12.80
CA HIS A 52 -18.49 -3.86 12.25
C HIS A 52 -19.56 -3.82 11.17
N ASP A 53 -20.61 -3.04 11.38
CA ASP A 53 -21.71 -2.89 10.43
C ASP A 53 -21.24 -2.17 9.15
N ALA A 54 -20.42 -1.13 9.30
CA ALA A 54 -19.75 -0.47 8.16
C ALA A 54 -18.87 -1.44 7.37
N LEU A 55 -18.07 -2.28 8.04
CA LEU A 55 -17.28 -3.34 7.39
C LEU A 55 -18.15 -4.43 6.75
N GLY A 56 -19.36 -4.65 7.28
CA GLY A 56 -20.36 -5.55 6.69
C GLY A 56 -20.83 -5.03 5.34
N LEU A 57 -21.25 -3.76 5.29
CA LEU A 57 -21.67 -3.10 4.05
C LEU A 57 -20.54 -2.94 3.03
N ASP A 58 -19.33 -2.63 3.48
CA ASP A 58 -18.15 -2.50 2.63
C ASP A 58 -17.82 -3.78 1.84
N LYS A 59 -18.22 -4.96 2.35
CA LYS A 59 -18.04 -6.24 1.63
C LYS A 59 -19.03 -6.44 0.49
N VAL A 60 -20.21 -5.83 0.56
CA VAL A 60 -21.33 -6.11 -0.35
C VAL A 60 -21.66 -4.92 -1.25
N ILE A 61 -21.20 -3.71 -0.90
CA ILE A 61 -21.35 -2.50 -1.71
C ILE A 61 -20.01 -2.17 -2.38
N VAL A 62 -20.02 -2.18 -3.72
CA VAL A 62 -18.89 -1.69 -4.51
C VAL A 62 -18.64 -0.22 -4.21
N ASN A 63 -17.37 0.15 -3.99
CA ASN A 63 -16.94 1.52 -3.70
C ASN A 63 -17.54 2.16 -2.43
N PHE A 64 -18.05 1.36 -1.48
CA PHE A 64 -18.52 1.87 -0.18
C PHE A 64 -17.52 2.85 0.44
N ASN A 65 -18.03 3.96 0.96
CA ASN A 65 -17.21 5.02 1.53
C ASN A 65 -16.88 4.72 3.00
N LEU A 66 -15.98 3.76 3.22
CA LEU A 66 -15.53 3.41 4.57
C LEU A 66 -14.83 4.58 5.29
N ALA A 67 -14.29 5.56 4.54
CA ALA A 67 -13.64 6.74 5.12
C ALA A 67 -14.60 7.59 5.98
N TYR A 68 -15.90 7.58 5.69
CA TYR A 68 -16.92 8.24 6.52
C TYR A 68 -16.88 7.76 7.98
N PHE A 69 -16.45 6.51 8.21
CA PHE A 69 -16.41 5.89 9.53
C PHE A 69 -15.05 6.02 10.24
N VAL A 70 -14.08 6.74 9.65
CA VAL A 70 -12.76 6.98 10.27
C VAL A 70 -12.85 7.65 11.65
N PRO A 71 -13.73 8.66 11.89
CA PRO A 71 -13.90 9.25 13.22
C PRO A 71 -14.30 8.24 14.31
N TYR A 72 -15.01 7.18 13.93
CA TYR A 72 -15.32 6.07 14.83
C TYR A 72 -14.10 5.15 14.99
N ALA A 73 -13.43 4.81 13.88
CA ALA A 73 -12.30 3.88 13.87
C ALA A 73 -11.07 4.37 14.66
N ILE A 74 -10.84 5.69 14.75
CA ILE A 74 -9.73 6.24 15.55
C ILE A 74 -9.97 6.14 17.06
N ARG A 75 -11.22 5.90 17.48
CA ARG A 75 -11.64 5.75 18.90
C ARG A 75 -11.64 4.30 19.37
N LEU A 76 -11.21 3.35 18.53
CA LEU A 76 -11.11 1.95 18.91
C LEU A 76 -10.26 1.77 20.18
N ALA A 77 -10.84 1.07 21.16
CA ALA A 77 -10.15 0.66 22.38
C ALA A 77 -8.93 -0.22 22.08
N ASP A 78 -7.96 -0.28 23.00
CA ASP A 78 -6.67 -0.94 22.77
C ASP A 78 -6.83 -2.43 22.39
N GLY A 79 -7.75 -3.16 23.02
CA GLY A 79 -8.04 -4.56 22.67
C GLY A 79 -8.55 -4.78 21.23
N ALA A 80 -9.01 -3.74 20.52
CA ALA A 80 -9.40 -3.84 19.12
C ALA A 80 -8.20 -3.85 18.15
N TRP A 81 -7.00 -3.56 18.66
CA TRP A 81 -5.74 -3.58 17.92
C TRP A 81 -4.99 -4.91 18.08
N GLU A 82 -5.40 -5.72 19.05
CA GLU A 82 -4.85 -7.05 19.32
C GLU A 82 -5.45 -8.09 18.37
N GLY A 83 -4.58 -8.85 17.69
CA GLY A 83 -4.99 -10.01 16.91
C GLY A 83 -5.16 -11.22 17.81
N VAL A 84 -5.90 -12.23 17.36
CA VAL A 84 -6.08 -13.49 18.10
C VAL A 84 -5.52 -14.64 17.28
N SER A 85 -4.77 -15.54 17.91
CA SER A 85 -4.38 -16.80 17.28
C SER A 85 -5.42 -17.86 17.61
N HIS A 86 -5.99 -18.52 16.61
CA HIS A 86 -6.92 -19.63 16.79
C HIS A 86 -6.48 -20.80 15.91
N ASN A 87 -6.18 -21.95 16.54
CA ASN A 87 -5.69 -23.16 15.85
C ASN A 87 -4.52 -22.90 14.90
N GLY A 88 -3.55 -22.08 15.32
CA GLY A 88 -2.38 -21.71 14.53
C GLY A 88 -2.64 -20.68 13.41
N ARG A 89 -3.90 -20.24 13.20
CA ARG A 89 -4.23 -19.16 12.27
C ARG A 89 -4.30 -17.83 13.01
N VAL A 90 -3.54 -16.86 12.53
CA VAL A 90 -3.59 -15.48 13.02
C VAL A 90 -4.84 -14.79 12.46
N ILE A 91 -5.79 -14.48 13.33
CA ILE A 91 -6.96 -13.66 13.01
C ILE A 91 -6.52 -12.19 13.13
N PRO A 92 -6.62 -11.40 12.05
CA PRO A 92 -6.24 -9.99 12.10
C PRO A 92 -7.13 -9.22 13.07
N SER A 93 -6.53 -8.29 13.81
CA SER A 93 -7.26 -7.38 14.69
C SER A 93 -8.28 -6.54 13.92
N LEU A 94 -9.23 -5.93 14.64
CA LEU A 94 -10.18 -5.03 14.01
C LEU A 94 -9.47 -3.85 13.34
N GLY A 95 -8.46 -3.28 14.02
CA GLY A 95 -7.59 -2.26 13.46
C GLY A 95 -6.95 -2.70 12.12
N GLN A 96 -6.35 -3.90 12.08
CA GLN A 96 -5.73 -4.41 10.85
C GLN A 96 -6.74 -4.64 9.72
N ARG A 97 -7.95 -5.13 10.06
CA ARG A 97 -9.02 -5.29 9.07
C ARG A 97 -9.40 -3.95 8.44
N ILE A 98 -9.51 -2.89 9.23
CA ILE A 98 -9.82 -1.54 8.73
C ILE A 98 -8.67 -1.02 7.86
N THR A 99 -7.41 -1.15 8.29
CA THR A 99 -6.23 -0.78 7.49
C THR A 99 -6.32 -1.38 6.07
N ASN A 100 -6.53 -2.70 5.98
CA ASN A 100 -6.58 -3.40 4.71
C ASN A 100 -7.73 -2.92 3.82
N ARG A 101 -8.90 -2.62 4.41
CA ARG A 101 -10.06 -2.15 3.66
C ARG A 101 -9.92 -0.70 3.22
N LEU A 102 -9.37 0.18 4.05
CA LEU A 102 -9.13 1.58 3.68
C LEU A 102 -8.11 1.74 2.55
N MET A 103 -7.10 0.84 2.48
CA MET A 103 -6.14 0.81 1.38
C MET A 103 -6.66 0.17 0.10
N ASN A 104 -7.80 -0.52 0.14
CA ASN A 104 -8.34 -1.20 -1.03
C ASN A 104 -8.69 -0.19 -2.13
N GLY A 105 -8.09 -0.35 -3.31
CA GLY A 105 -8.28 0.54 -4.44
C GLY A 105 -7.77 1.97 -4.21
N ILE A 106 -6.87 2.21 -3.25
CA ILE A 106 -6.42 3.59 -2.92
C ILE A 106 -5.89 4.37 -4.14
N ALA A 107 -5.33 3.66 -5.12
CA ALA A 107 -4.81 4.25 -6.36
C ALA A 107 -5.90 4.91 -7.23
N SER A 108 -7.17 4.53 -7.09
CA SER A 108 -8.29 5.13 -7.84
C SER A 108 -9.15 6.06 -6.97
N ARG A 109 -8.88 6.18 -5.67
CA ARG A 109 -9.67 7.03 -4.76
C ARG A 109 -9.32 8.52 -4.91
N PRO A 110 -10.31 9.44 -4.77
CA PRO A 110 -10.08 10.88 -4.84
C PRO A 110 -9.22 11.36 -3.66
N GLU A 111 -8.55 12.50 -3.84
CA GLU A 111 -7.67 13.08 -2.82
C GLU A 111 -8.39 13.34 -1.48
N GLU A 112 -9.67 13.73 -1.51
CA GLU A 112 -10.50 13.92 -0.33
C GLU A 112 -10.62 12.63 0.53
N TYR A 113 -10.89 11.49 -0.12
CA TYR A 113 -10.93 10.19 0.55
C TYR A 113 -9.57 9.87 1.19
N VAL A 114 -8.47 10.12 0.45
CA VAL A 114 -7.12 9.89 0.96
C VAL A 114 -6.87 10.73 2.22
N ARG A 115 -7.21 12.03 2.19
CA ARG A 115 -7.07 12.91 3.35
C ARG A 115 -7.92 12.44 4.53
N ALA A 116 -9.12 11.95 4.27
CA ALA A 116 -10.04 11.45 5.30
C ALA A 116 -9.52 10.20 6.01
N VAL A 117 -8.78 9.32 5.33
CA VAL A 117 -8.27 8.07 5.95
C VAL A 117 -6.93 8.23 6.68
N MET A 118 -6.11 9.22 6.33
CA MET A 118 -4.78 9.43 6.94
C MET A 118 -4.76 9.47 8.47
N PRO A 119 -5.73 10.11 9.19
CA PRO A 119 -5.77 10.08 10.65
C PRO A 119 -5.81 8.67 11.23
N PHE A 120 -6.48 7.72 10.56
CA PHE A 120 -6.54 6.34 11.00
C PHE A 120 -5.16 5.67 10.96
N PHE A 121 -4.38 5.88 9.90
CA PHE A 121 -3.03 5.30 9.80
C PHE A 121 -2.07 5.91 10.83
N ARG A 122 -2.22 7.20 11.16
CA ARG A 122 -1.48 7.82 12.26
C ARG A 122 -1.83 7.18 13.60
N LYS A 123 -3.11 6.93 13.87
CA LYS A 123 -3.56 6.22 15.08
C LYS A 123 -3.05 4.78 15.12
N ALA A 124 -3.11 4.05 14.00
CA ALA A 124 -2.57 2.69 13.89
C ALA A 124 -1.06 2.63 14.19
N LEU A 125 -0.31 3.67 13.80
CA LEU A 125 1.10 3.80 14.12
C LEU A 125 1.37 4.25 15.57
N GLN A 126 0.45 4.92 16.25
CA GLN A 126 0.58 5.13 17.70
C GLN A 126 0.53 3.79 18.45
N GLN A 127 -0.32 2.87 17.98
CA GLN A 127 -0.49 1.55 18.60
C GLN A 127 0.65 0.58 18.25
N ASN A 128 1.18 0.64 17.03
CA ASN A 128 2.37 -0.10 16.64
C ASN A 128 3.30 0.76 15.77
N PRO A 129 4.20 1.55 16.39
CA PRO A 129 5.07 2.50 15.69
C PRO A 129 6.05 1.88 14.70
N SER A 130 6.30 0.58 14.83
CA SER A 130 7.28 -0.14 14.01
C SER A 130 6.64 -1.03 12.95
N ASN A 131 5.30 -1.01 12.83
CA ASN A 131 4.59 -1.81 11.83
C ASN A 131 4.98 -1.35 10.41
N LYS A 132 5.70 -2.22 9.71
CA LYS A 132 6.23 -1.97 8.36
C LYS A 132 5.13 -1.58 7.36
N ASP A 133 4.03 -2.30 7.37
CA ASP A 133 2.96 -2.12 6.38
C ASP A 133 2.19 -0.82 6.64
N ASN A 134 1.90 -0.49 7.90
CA ASN A 134 1.26 0.79 8.26
C ASN A 134 2.14 1.99 7.91
N LEU A 135 3.47 1.88 8.14
CA LEU A 135 4.41 2.92 7.73
C LEU A 135 4.39 3.10 6.21
N ARG A 136 4.52 2.00 5.46
CA ARG A 136 4.46 2.04 3.99
C ARG A 136 3.13 2.63 3.50
N HIS A 137 2.00 2.21 4.06
CA HIS A 137 0.70 2.74 3.69
C HIS A 137 0.61 4.24 3.95
N LEU A 138 1.11 4.72 5.10
CA LEU A 138 1.15 6.16 5.36
C LEU A 138 2.01 6.91 4.32
N ALA A 139 3.15 6.33 3.90
CA ALA A 139 3.96 6.92 2.82
C ALA A 139 3.20 6.97 1.49
N GLN A 140 2.50 5.89 1.12
CA GLN A 140 1.66 5.85 -0.09
C GLN A 140 0.54 6.90 -0.05
N LEU A 141 -0.10 7.09 1.11
CA LEU A 141 -1.10 8.14 1.29
C LEU A 141 -0.49 9.54 1.15
N TYR A 142 0.71 9.77 1.69
CA TYR A 142 1.42 11.04 1.52
C TYR A 142 1.73 11.37 0.05
N ILE A 143 2.14 10.39 -0.75
CA ILE A 143 2.33 10.57 -2.20
C ILE A 143 1.03 11.07 -2.84
N ARG A 144 -0.10 10.43 -2.51
CA ARG A 144 -1.41 10.75 -3.07
C ARG A 144 -1.89 12.17 -2.74
N VAL A 145 -1.48 12.74 -1.62
CA VAL A 145 -1.79 14.12 -1.23
C VAL A 145 -0.64 15.10 -1.50
N ARG A 146 0.28 14.74 -2.39
CA ARG A 146 1.43 15.56 -2.83
C ARG A 146 2.40 15.95 -1.71
N LEU A 147 2.44 15.16 -0.64
CA LEU A 147 3.35 15.31 0.50
C LEU A 147 4.59 14.42 0.31
N LYS A 148 5.31 14.69 -0.79
CA LYS A 148 6.44 13.89 -1.26
C LYS A 148 7.56 13.74 -0.22
N SER A 149 7.94 14.84 0.44
CA SER A 149 9.01 14.84 1.45
C SER A 149 8.72 13.93 2.64
N GLN A 150 7.47 13.90 3.11
CA GLN A 150 7.04 13.00 4.19
C GLN A 150 7.07 11.53 3.76
N ALA A 151 6.67 11.23 2.52
CA ALA A 151 6.77 9.87 1.98
C ALA A 151 8.23 9.41 1.89
N ILE A 152 9.12 10.26 1.36
CA ILE A 152 10.57 9.99 1.28
C ILE A 152 11.14 9.68 2.67
N ALA A 153 10.84 10.52 3.67
CA ALA A 153 11.33 10.33 5.04
C ALA A 153 10.92 8.96 5.61
N ILE A 154 9.68 8.52 5.36
CA ILE A 154 9.22 7.19 5.80
C ILE A 154 9.96 6.08 5.05
N TYR A 155 10.11 6.17 3.73
CA TYR A 155 10.81 5.14 2.96
C TYR A 155 12.27 5.01 3.36
N LYS A 156 12.97 6.11 3.62
CA LYS A 156 14.34 6.10 4.17
C LYS A 156 14.40 5.36 5.51
N LYS A 157 13.50 5.70 6.44
CA LYS A 157 13.39 5.00 7.73
C LYS A 157 13.07 3.51 7.58
N LEU A 158 12.18 3.14 6.66
CA LEU A 158 11.87 1.74 6.37
C LEU A 158 13.11 1.00 5.85
N LEU A 159 13.86 1.63 4.94
CA LEU A 159 15.06 1.04 4.34
C LEU A 159 16.23 0.87 5.31
N GLN A 160 16.26 1.62 6.42
CA GLN A 160 17.23 1.38 7.50
C GLN A 160 17.03 0.03 8.20
N ARG A 161 15.81 -0.53 8.18
CA ARG A 161 15.48 -1.80 8.87
C ARG A 161 15.14 -2.93 7.92
N TYR A 162 14.54 -2.62 6.77
CA TYR A 162 14.03 -3.57 5.81
C TYR A 162 14.69 -3.35 4.46
N GLN A 163 15.08 -4.43 3.80
CA GLN A 163 15.84 -4.38 2.55
C GLN A 163 15.00 -4.94 1.40
N ASP A 164 13.68 -4.76 1.48
CA ASP A 164 12.75 -5.29 0.49
C ASP A 164 12.84 -4.53 -0.84
N SER A 165 12.89 -5.26 -1.95
CA SER A 165 12.99 -4.70 -3.31
C SER A 165 11.99 -3.56 -3.60
N TYR A 166 10.73 -3.73 -3.20
CA TYR A 166 9.69 -2.74 -3.50
C TYR A 166 9.91 -1.42 -2.75
N LEU A 167 10.56 -1.42 -1.57
CA LEU A 167 10.84 -0.18 -0.83
C LEU A 167 11.88 0.67 -1.57
N TYR A 168 12.89 0.02 -2.17
CA TYR A 168 13.86 0.68 -3.02
C TYR A 168 13.21 1.26 -4.28
N ALA A 169 12.35 0.49 -4.95
CA ALA A 169 11.64 0.94 -6.14
C ALA A 169 10.72 2.13 -5.84
N GLU A 170 9.96 2.07 -4.74
CA GLU A 170 9.07 3.15 -4.31
C GLU A 170 9.86 4.42 -3.92
N LEU A 171 11.03 4.30 -3.27
CA LEU A 171 11.88 5.46 -3.04
C LEU A 171 12.45 6.02 -4.34
N ALA A 172 12.85 5.17 -5.30
CA ALA A 172 13.36 5.60 -6.61
C ALA A 172 12.32 6.38 -7.43
N ASP A 173 11.03 6.12 -7.24
CA ASP A 173 9.93 6.90 -7.84
C ASP A 173 9.82 8.32 -7.28
N LEU A 174 10.31 8.53 -6.05
CA LEU A 174 10.24 9.80 -5.35
C LEU A 174 11.57 10.57 -5.39
N THR A 175 12.67 9.95 -5.79
CA THR A 175 13.95 10.64 -5.86
C THR A 175 14.05 11.45 -7.15
N ASP A 176 14.51 12.69 -7.07
CA ASP A 176 14.70 13.56 -8.24
C ASP A 176 16.07 13.38 -8.91
N ASP A 177 17.12 13.15 -8.11
CA ASP A 177 18.48 12.93 -8.63
C ASP A 177 18.55 11.62 -9.45
N THR A 178 18.84 11.75 -10.74
CA THR A 178 18.89 10.65 -11.70
C THR A 178 19.82 9.52 -11.26
N GLN A 179 20.97 9.85 -10.68
CA GLN A 179 21.97 8.87 -10.31
C GLN A 179 21.57 8.11 -9.02
N ASP A 180 20.94 8.78 -8.06
CA ASP A 180 20.36 8.13 -6.88
C ASP A 180 19.19 7.22 -7.27
N ARG A 181 18.34 7.64 -8.21
CA ARG A 181 17.27 6.78 -8.77
C ARG A 181 17.85 5.52 -9.42
N ILE A 182 18.90 5.64 -10.23
CA ILE A 182 19.61 4.49 -10.82
C ILE A 182 20.13 3.58 -9.71
N ALA A 183 20.78 4.15 -8.70
CA ALA A 183 21.34 3.37 -7.60
C ALA A 183 20.27 2.61 -6.82
N LEU A 184 19.15 3.26 -6.52
CA LEU A 184 18.00 2.66 -5.84
C LEU A 184 17.33 1.57 -6.69
N LEU A 185 17.15 1.78 -8.01
CA LEU A 185 16.63 0.73 -8.91
C LEU A 185 17.56 -0.48 -9.00
N CYS A 186 18.88 -0.27 -8.98
CA CYS A 186 19.85 -1.37 -8.91
C CYS A 186 19.65 -2.18 -7.62
N MET A 187 19.48 -1.51 -6.47
CA MET A 187 19.18 -2.21 -5.21
C MET A 187 17.85 -2.94 -5.26
N ALA A 188 16.80 -2.34 -5.85
CA ALA A 188 15.52 -2.99 -6.04
C ALA A 188 15.65 -4.30 -6.83
N ILE A 189 16.45 -4.31 -7.91
CA ILE A 189 16.70 -5.50 -8.72
C ILE A 189 17.47 -6.56 -7.91
N MET A 190 18.56 -6.16 -7.23
CA MET A 190 19.39 -7.08 -6.44
C MET A 190 18.65 -7.73 -5.27
N LYS A 191 17.70 -7.02 -4.66
CA LYS A 191 16.93 -7.49 -3.50
C LYS A 191 15.69 -8.31 -3.86
N GLN A 192 15.42 -8.50 -5.15
CA GLN A 192 14.31 -9.31 -5.62
C GLN A 192 14.83 -10.64 -6.18
N PRO A 193 14.66 -11.76 -5.45
CA PRO A 193 15.19 -13.05 -5.88
C PRO A 193 14.43 -13.63 -7.09
N LYS A 194 13.15 -13.25 -7.26
CA LYS A 194 12.30 -13.80 -8.32
C LYS A 194 12.27 -12.83 -9.50
N GLU A 195 12.92 -13.24 -10.58
CA GLU A 195 13.03 -12.45 -11.82
C GLU A 195 11.66 -12.05 -12.40
N SER A 196 10.62 -12.87 -12.19
CA SER A 196 9.24 -12.55 -12.59
C SER A 196 8.68 -11.30 -11.90
N TYR A 197 9.24 -10.88 -10.77
CA TYR A 197 8.83 -9.65 -10.08
C TYR A 197 9.81 -8.48 -10.33
N ASN A 198 10.91 -8.70 -11.06
CA ASN A 198 11.90 -7.67 -11.40
C ASN A 198 11.67 -6.99 -12.76
N MET A 199 10.79 -7.57 -13.56
CA MET A 199 10.46 -7.15 -14.92
C MET A 199 10.21 -5.65 -15.07
N ALA A 200 9.51 -5.02 -14.12
CA ALA A 200 9.25 -3.58 -14.14
C ALA A 200 10.49 -2.77 -13.75
N ASN A 201 11.21 -3.16 -12.69
CA ASN A 201 12.41 -2.47 -12.23
C ASN A 201 13.52 -2.48 -13.29
N ARG A 202 13.70 -3.60 -13.99
CA ARG A 202 14.66 -3.71 -15.10
C ARG A 202 14.32 -2.81 -16.27
N TYR A 203 13.04 -2.80 -16.68
CA TYR A 203 12.58 -1.86 -17.72
C TYR A 203 12.89 -0.42 -17.33
N ARG A 204 12.54 -0.02 -16.10
CA ARG A 204 12.79 1.33 -15.60
C ARG A 204 14.27 1.68 -15.57
N LEU A 205 15.13 0.74 -15.15
CA LEU A 205 16.58 0.97 -15.18
C LEU A 205 17.11 1.09 -16.62
N ALA A 206 16.59 0.28 -17.56
CA ALA A 206 16.94 0.40 -18.98
C ALA A 206 16.58 1.78 -19.53
N GLU A 207 15.38 2.27 -19.23
CA GLU A 207 14.91 3.60 -19.64
C GLU A 207 15.82 4.71 -19.12
N MET A 208 16.31 4.61 -17.88
CA MET A 208 17.24 5.58 -17.31
C MET A 208 18.64 5.55 -17.95
N LEU A 209 19.06 4.39 -18.45
CA LEU A 209 20.41 4.19 -18.97
C LEU A 209 20.50 4.33 -20.50
N HIS A 210 19.38 4.32 -21.23
CA HIS A 210 19.41 4.15 -22.69
C HIS A 210 20.21 5.22 -23.47
N LEU A 211 20.35 6.43 -22.94
CA LEU A 211 21.14 7.51 -23.56
C LEU A 211 22.58 7.56 -23.04
N THR A 212 22.83 7.11 -21.81
CA THR A 212 24.12 7.30 -21.11
C THR A 212 24.97 6.03 -21.08
N ASP A 213 24.35 4.86 -20.99
CA ASP A 213 24.98 3.55 -21.01
C ASP A 213 24.08 2.54 -21.74
N PRO A 214 24.00 2.63 -23.09
CA PRO A 214 23.07 1.83 -23.89
C PRO A 214 23.36 0.33 -23.86
N THR A 215 24.60 -0.10 -23.63
CA THR A 215 24.93 -1.54 -23.52
C THR A 215 24.40 -2.14 -22.22
N ARG A 216 24.41 -1.39 -21.10
CA ARG A 216 23.71 -1.82 -19.87
C ARG A 216 22.21 -1.71 -19.99
N ALA A 217 21.70 -0.68 -20.66
CA ALA A 217 20.27 -0.60 -20.95
C ALA A 217 19.79 -1.82 -21.76
N ALA A 218 20.57 -2.23 -22.77
CA ALA A 218 20.31 -3.41 -23.58
C ALA A 218 20.31 -4.70 -22.75
N TYR A 219 21.21 -4.82 -21.76
CA TYR A 219 21.20 -5.94 -20.82
C TYR A 219 19.87 -6.00 -20.05
N GLU A 220 19.47 -4.88 -19.44
CA GLU A 220 18.28 -4.82 -18.59
C GLU A 220 17.00 -5.09 -19.37
N ILE A 221 16.83 -4.49 -20.55
CA ILE A 221 15.63 -4.68 -21.36
C ILE A 221 15.51 -6.12 -21.87
N ARG A 222 16.64 -6.78 -22.21
CA ARG A 222 16.64 -8.19 -22.63
C ARG A 222 16.24 -9.12 -21.49
N LYS A 223 16.78 -8.93 -20.28
CA LYS A 223 16.37 -9.71 -19.08
C LYS A 223 14.89 -9.48 -18.77
N SER A 224 14.45 -8.23 -18.84
CA SER A 224 13.07 -7.78 -18.66
C SER A 224 12.09 -8.49 -19.62
N ILE A 225 12.43 -8.59 -20.91
CA ILE A 225 11.62 -9.29 -21.92
C ILE A 225 11.66 -10.80 -21.73
N ALA A 226 12.83 -11.38 -21.48
CA ALA A 226 12.98 -12.82 -21.26
C ALA A 226 12.13 -13.30 -20.08
N ALA A 227 12.11 -12.53 -18.98
CA ALA A 227 11.27 -12.80 -17.82
C ALA A 227 9.77 -12.76 -18.16
N ARG A 228 9.31 -11.78 -18.98
CA ARG A 228 7.90 -11.68 -19.40
C ARG A 228 7.49 -12.86 -20.24
N LYS A 229 8.31 -13.24 -21.22
CA LYS A 229 8.10 -14.43 -22.05
C LYS A 229 8.00 -15.70 -21.20
N LYS A 230 8.94 -15.89 -20.26
CA LYS A 230 8.93 -17.02 -19.33
C LYS A 230 7.66 -17.06 -18.46
N ALA A 231 7.20 -15.89 -18.02
CA ALA A 231 5.97 -15.74 -17.23
C ALA A 231 4.68 -15.76 -18.08
N LYS A 232 4.78 -15.94 -19.41
CA LYS A 232 3.65 -15.86 -20.36
C LYS A 232 2.88 -14.54 -20.25
N GLN A 233 3.57 -13.45 -19.94
CA GLN A 233 3.00 -12.11 -19.88
C GLN A 233 3.21 -11.38 -21.21
N ALA A 234 2.23 -10.54 -21.58
CA ALA A 234 2.36 -9.66 -22.73
C ALA A 234 3.54 -8.69 -22.54
N ILE A 235 4.20 -8.32 -23.64
CA ILE A 235 5.25 -7.31 -23.65
C ILE A 235 4.56 -5.94 -23.85
N PRO A 236 4.63 -5.01 -22.88
CA PRO A 236 4.06 -3.68 -23.05
C PRO A 236 4.72 -2.91 -24.19
N ALA A 237 3.96 -2.02 -24.86
CA ALA A 237 4.45 -1.25 -26.01
C ALA A 237 5.70 -0.41 -25.67
N ASP A 238 5.76 0.18 -24.47
CA ASP A 238 6.92 0.97 -24.05
C ASP A 238 8.18 0.12 -23.87
N VAL A 239 8.02 -1.11 -23.37
CA VAL A 239 9.12 -2.09 -23.25
C VAL A 239 9.64 -2.48 -24.63
N ASP A 240 8.72 -2.76 -25.55
CA ASP A 240 9.06 -3.12 -26.93
C ASP A 240 9.75 -1.96 -27.67
N ARG A 241 9.27 -0.71 -27.49
CA ARG A 241 9.90 0.49 -28.04
C ARG A 241 11.35 0.63 -27.57
N ILE A 242 11.60 0.54 -26.27
CA ILE A 242 12.96 0.62 -25.72
C ILE A 242 13.83 -0.53 -26.25
N ALA A 243 13.28 -1.73 -26.40
CA ALA A 243 14.02 -2.87 -26.95
C ALA A 243 14.43 -2.67 -28.42
N ARG A 244 13.58 -2.03 -29.23
CA ARG A 244 13.92 -1.66 -30.61
C ARG A 244 15.02 -0.59 -30.67
N ILE A 245 14.94 0.44 -29.82
CA ILE A 245 15.99 1.46 -29.72
C ILE A 245 17.34 0.83 -29.38
N LEU A 246 17.32 -0.24 -28.58
CA LEU A 246 18.52 -0.91 -28.08
C LEU A 246 18.89 -2.17 -28.87
N SER A 247 18.32 -2.40 -30.06
CA SER A 247 18.53 -3.64 -30.83
C SER A 247 19.99 -3.83 -31.26
N ASP A 248 20.63 -2.72 -31.61
CA ASP A 248 21.96 -2.72 -32.24
C ASP A 248 23.09 -2.73 -31.22
N TYR A 249 22.77 -2.60 -29.92
CA TYR A 249 23.75 -2.61 -28.85
C TYR A 249 23.97 -4.02 -28.31
N THR A 250 25.23 -4.44 -28.30
CA THR A 250 25.65 -5.66 -27.60
C THR A 250 25.58 -5.42 -26.10
N PRO A 251 24.80 -6.22 -25.34
CA PRO A 251 24.67 -6.05 -23.91
C PRO A 251 25.97 -6.42 -23.21
N VAL A 252 26.24 -5.76 -22.09
CA VAL A 252 27.31 -6.17 -21.18
C VAL A 252 27.09 -7.60 -20.68
N THR A 253 28.16 -8.23 -20.18
CA THR A 253 28.09 -9.55 -19.55
C THR A 253 27.39 -9.51 -18.19
N ASP A 254 26.92 -10.67 -17.71
CA ASP A 254 26.35 -10.79 -16.36
C ASP A 254 27.34 -10.34 -15.27
N ALA A 255 28.64 -10.64 -15.43
CA ALA A 255 29.68 -10.26 -14.48
C ALA A 255 29.89 -8.74 -14.42
N GLU A 256 29.94 -8.08 -15.58
CA GLU A 256 30.06 -6.62 -15.66
C GLU A 256 28.81 -5.92 -15.11
N GLN A 257 27.61 -6.48 -15.32
CA GLN A 257 26.39 -5.91 -14.75
C GLN A 257 26.34 -6.08 -13.24
N GLN A 258 26.74 -7.24 -12.72
CA GLN A 258 26.82 -7.45 -11.28
C GLN A 258 27.79 -6.45 -10.63
N LEU A 259 28.96 -6.24 -11.22
CA LEU A 259 29.93 -5.25 -10.73
C LEU A 259 29.35 -3.82 -10.76
N PHE A 260 28.55 -3.49 -11.76
CA PHE A 260 27.86 -2.21 -11.82
C PHE A 260 26.88 -2.06 -10.65
N TYR A 261 26.04 -3.06 -10.37
CA TYR A 261 25.13 -3.00 -9.23
C TYR A 261 25.86 -2.86 -7.89
N GLU A 262 26.96 -3.59 -7.72
CA GLU A 262 27.81 -3.51 -6.52
C GLU A 262 28.35 -2.10 -6.30
N LYS A 263 28.82 -1.42 -7.35
CA LYS A 263 29.29 -0.03 -7.28
C LYS A 263 28.17 0.94 -6.87
N GLN A 264 26.91 0.64 -7.19
CA GLN A 264 25.77 1.48 -6.82
C GLN A 264 25.40 1.41 -5.33
N LYS A 265 25.85 0.39 -4.58
CA LYS A 265 25.49 0.20 -3.17
C LYS A 265 25.83 1.41 -2.31
N LEU A 266 27.02 1.97 -2.47
CA LEU A 266 27.47 3.12 -1.67
C LEU A 266 26.62 4.36 -1.95
N ARG A 267 26.26 4.59 -3.22
CA ARG A 267 25.40 5.71 -3.60
C ARG A 267 23.99 5.53 -3.06
N ALA A 268 23.40 4.36 -3.23
CA ALA A 268 22.07 4.04 -2.69
C ALA A 268 22.03 4.22 -1.16
N LYS A 269 23.08 3.81 -0.45
CA LYS A 269 23.21 4.01 0.99
C LYS A 269 23.20 5.50 1.35
N ARG A 270 24.00 6.33 0.67
CA ARG A 270 24.02 7.79 0.87
C ARG A 270 22.65 8.42 0.59
N ALA A 271 21.97 7.98 -0.45
CA ALA A 271 20.62 8.46 -0.79
C ALA A 271 19.57 8.13 0.30
N ILE A 272 19.79 7.07 1.08
CA ILE A 272 18.91 6.66 2.19
C ILE A 272 19.25 7.39 3.50
N GLU A 273 20.54 7.65 3.74
CA GLU A 273 21.04 8.23 4.99
C GLU A 273 21.07 9.76 5.02
N GLY A 274 21.27 10.42 3.87
CA GLY A 274 21.13 11.88 3.74
C GLY A 274 19.67 12.31 3.73
#